data_AF-A0A916SAU2-F1
#
_entry.id   AF-A0A916SAU2-F1
#
_cell.length_a   1.000
_cell.length_b   1.000
_cell.length_c   1.000
_cell.angle_alpha   90.00
_cell.angle_beta   90.00
_cell.angle_gamma   90.00
#
_symmetry.space_group_name_H-M   'P 1'
#
loop_
_entity.id
_entity.type
_entity.pdbx_description
1 polymer ?
#
loop_
_entity_poly.entity_id
_entity_poly.type
_entity_poly.pdbx_seq_one_letter_code
_entity_poly.pdbx_strand_id
1 'polypeptide(L)' 'MLSPSSSHALRAMSLDAIRGFESAARHLSFTAAAEELCITQSAVSKQIKNLEEALGTALFLRAARG' A
#
# COMPACT_ATOMS: atom_id res chain seq x y z
N MET A 1 -0.26 24.03 8.72
CA MET A 1 1.20 24.13 8.44
C MET A 1 1.65 22.83 7.79
N LEU A 2 1.30 22.63 6.51
CA LEU A 2 1.76 21.49 5.70
C LEU A 2 3.10 21.91 5.09
N SER A 3 4.19 21.32 5.57
CA SER A 3 5.53 21.60 5.06
C SER A 3 5.62 21.23 3.57
N PRO A 4 6.36 22.00 2.74
CA PRO A 4 6.48 21.79 1.30
C PRO A 4 7.19 20.48 0.85
N SER A 5 7.35 19.49 1.73
CA SER A 5 8.08 18.23 1.48
C SER A 5 7.21 17.10 0.91
N SER A 6 5.89 17.12 1.15
CA SER A 6 4.98 16.02 0.80
C SER A 6 4.92 15.71 -0.71
N SER A 7 5.05 16.74 -1.56
CA SER A 7 4.99 16.58 -3.02
C SER A 7 6.21 15.89 -3.61
N HIS A 8 7.39 16.03 -2.99
CA HIS A 8 8.61 15.30 -3.40
C HIS A 8 8.58 13.85 -2.93
N ALA A 9 8.05 13.59 -1.73
CA ALA A 9 7.89 12.24 -1.20
C ALA A 9 6.97 11.38 -2.08
N LEU A 10 5.84 11.94 -2.55
CA LEU A 10 4.92 11.23 -3.47
C LEU A 10 5.59 10.85 -4.81
N ARG A 11 6.52 11.67 -5.32
CA ARG A 11 7.26 11.37 -6.56
C ARG A 11 8.32 10.29 -6.39
N ALA A 12 8.79 10.06 -5.16
CA ALA A 12 9.75 9.02 -4.83
C ALA A 12 9.09 7.69 -4.41
N MET A 13 7.78 7.69 -4.15
CA MET A 13 7.04 6.47 -3.84
C MET A 13 6.98 5.55 -5.07
N SER A 14 7.17 4.25 -4.83
CA SER A 14 7.07 3.25 -5.89
C SER A 14 5.65 3.19 -6.44
N LEU A 15 5.51 3.27 -7.76
CA LEU A 15 4.22 3.10 -8.44
C LEU A 15 3.59 1.74 -8.13
N ASP A 16 4.40 0.71 -7.94
CA ASP A 16 3.91 -0.61 -7.57
C ASP A 16 3.28 -0.61 -6.18
N ALA A 17 3.80 0.21 -5.26
CA ALA A 17 3.23 0.35 -3.93
C ALA A 17 1.86 1.05 -3.97
N ILE A 18 1.72 2.07 -4.82
CA ILE A 18 0.43 2.74 -5.02
C ILE A 18 -0.58 1.79 -5.68
N ARG A 19 -0.17 1.02 -6.68
CA ARG A 19 -1.02 0.02 -7.35
C ARG A 19 -1.45 -1.09 -6.40
N GLY A 20 -0.51 -1.61 -5.60
CA GLY A 20 -0.78 -2.60 -4.56
C GLY A 20 -1.78 -2.10 -3.53
N PHE A 21 -1.61 -0.86 -3.05
CA PHE A 21 -2.54 -0.22 -2.12
C PHE A 21 -3.94 -0.05 -2.73
N GLU A 22 -4.03 0.53 -3.93
CA GLU A 22 -5.32 0.82 -4.57
C GLU A 22 -6.14 -0.45 -4.81
N SER A 23 -5.52 -1.48 -5.40
CA SER A 23 -6.18 -2.77 -5.62
C SER A 23 -6.59 -3.43 -4.29
N ALA A 24 -5.71 -3.45 -3.29
CA ALA A 24 -6.02 -4.00 -1.96
C ALA A 24 -7.15 -3.26 -1.25
N ALA A 25 -7.24 -1.93 -1.39
CA ALA A 25 -8.32 -1.12 -0.84
C ALA A 25 -9.65 -1.39 -1.55
N ARG A 26 -9.63 -1.57 -2.87
CA ARG A 26 -10.82 -1.91 -3.66
C ARG A 26 -11.37 -3.29 -3.31
N HIS A 27 -10.49 -4.28 -3.15
CA HIS A 27 -10.88 -5.66 -2.85
C HIS A 27 -11.07 -5.97 -1.37
N LEU A 28 -10.57 -5.10 -0.47
CA LEU A 28 -10.47 -5.38 0.96
C LEU A 28 -9.73 -6.69 1.28
N SER A 29 -8.81 -7.10 0.39
CA SER A 29 -8.12 -8.39 0.44
C SER A 29 -6.76 -8.31 -0.27
N PHE A 30 -5.68 -8.61 0.47
CA PHE A 30 -4.33 -8.66 -0.10
C PHE A 30 -4.14 -9.85 -1.04
N THR A 31 -4.91 -10.93 -0.86
CA THR A 31 -4.86 -12.09 -1.77
C THR A 31 -5.50 -11.74 -3.11
N ALA A 32 -6.69 -11.14 -3.11
CA ALA A 32 -7.38 -10.76 -4.35
C ALA A 32 -6.60 -9.67 -5.13
N ALA A 33 -5.96 -8.73 -4.41
CA ALA A 33 -5.08 -7.75 -5.06
C ALA A 33 -3.84 -8.39 -5.69
N ALA A 34 -3.28 -9.42 -5.06
CA ALA A 34 -2.15 -10.15 -5.60
C ALA A 34 -2.53 -10.92 -6.88
N GLU A 35 -3.72 -11.51 -6.91
CA GLU A 35 -4.29 -12.16 -8.10
C GLU A 35 -4.52 -11.16 -9.24
N GLU A 36 -5.13 -10.01 -8.97
CA GLU A 36 -5.33 -8.95 -9.99
C GLU A 36 -4.00 -8.47 -10.58
N LEU A 37 -3.01 -8.25 -9.72
CA LEU A 37 -1.70 -7.72 -10.12
C LEU A 37 -0.74 -8.81 -10.62
N CYS A 38 -1.16 -10.07 -10.64
CA CYS A 38 -0.34 -11.21 -11.06
C CYS A 38 1.00 -11.30 -10.30
N ILE A 39 0.98 -11.05 -9.00
CA ILE A 39 2.13 -11.14 -8.09
C ILE A 39 1.78 -11.97 -6.85
N THR A 40 2.75 -12.24 -5.98
CA THR A 40 2.48 -12.95 -4.73
C THR A 40 1.81 -12.05 -3.69
N GLN A 41 1.01 -12.62 -2.81
CA GLN A 41 0.43 -11.89 -1.66
C GLN A 41 1.52 -11.28 -0.77
N SER A 42 2.68 -11.94 -0.65
CA SER A 42 3.83 -11.41 0.08
C SER A 42 4.44 -10.17 -0.58
N ALA A 43 4.41 -10.07 -1.91
CA ALA A 43 4.87 -8.88 -2.64
C ALA A 43 3.93 -7.70 -2.41
N VAL A 44 2.61 -7.91 -2.51
CA VAL A 44 1.60 -6.89 -2.15
C VAL A 44 1.76 -6.43 -0.71
N SER A 45 1.93 -7.37 0.23
CA SER A 45 2.13 -7.04 1.64
C SER A 45 3.39 -6.21 1.88
N LYS A 46 4.49 -6.50 1.17
CA LYS A 46 5.74 -5.73 1.27
C LYS A 46 5.60 -4.34 0.67
N GLN A 47 4.96 -4.23 -0.48
CA GLN A 47 4.63 -2.96 -1.14
C GLN A 47 3.84 -2.03 -0.22
N ILE A 48 2.77 -2.55 0.40
CA ILE A 48 1.93 -1.79 1.34
C ILE A 48 2.73 -1.40 2.58
N LYS A 49 3.49 -2.33 3.17
CA LYS A 49 4.32 -2.03 4.34
C LYS A 49 5.31 -0.90 4.08
N ASN A 50 6.01 -0.94 2.94
CA ASN A 50 6.94 0.11 2.56
C ASN A 50 6.23 1.47 2.36
N LEU A 51 5.00 1.45 1.84
CA LEU A 51 4.20 2.66 1.67
C LEU A 51 3.77 3.25 3.02
N GLU A 52 3.30 2.40 3.94
CA GLU A 52 2.97 2.79 5.31
C GLU A 52 4.17 3.40 6.04
N GLU A 53 5.36 2.80 5.89
CA GLU A 53 6.63 3.31 6.43
C GLU A 53 7.00 4.67 5.82
N ALA A 54 6.88 4.83 4.50
CA ALA A 54 7.17 6.09 3.82
C ALA A 54 6.20 7.21 4.21
N LEU A 55 4.94 6.88 4.50
CA LEU A 55 3.91 7.82 4.95
C LEU A 55 3.92 8.07 6.45
N GLY A 56 4.58 7.19 7.23
CA GLY A 56 4.54 7.21 8.69
C GLY A 56 3.14 6.92 9.25
N THR A 57 2.29 6.21 8.50
CA THR A 57 0.90 5.95 8.89
C THR A 57 0.41 4.61 8.37
N ALA A 58 -0.45 3.95 9.15
CA ALA A 58 -1.11 2.73 8.72
C ALA A 58 -2.20 3.05 7.70
N LEU A 59 -2.26 2.27 6.62
CA LEU A 59 -3.21 2.44 5.53
C LEU A 59 -4.41 1.48 5.65
N PHE A 60 -4.22 0.36 6.33
CA PHE A 60 -5.29 -0.63 6.55
C PHE A 60 -5.50 -0.91 8.04
N LEU A 61 -6.77 -0.95 8.43
CA LEU A 61 -7.17 -1.49 9.73
C LEU A 61 -7.18 -3.02 9.64
N ARG A 62 -6.37 -3.67 10.48
CA ARG A 62 -6.33 -5.13 10.54
C ARG A 62 -7.47 -5.62 11.41
N ALA A 63 -8.55 -6.10 10.79
CA ALA A 63 -9.56 -6.88 11.49
C ALA A 63 -9.01 -8.28 11.73
N ALA A 64 -8.84 -8.68 12.98
CA ALA A 64 -8.59 -10.08 13.31
C ALA A 64 -9.83 -10.88 12.90
N ARG A 65 -9.71 -11.70 11.84
CA ARG A 65 -10.68 -12.76 11.60
C ARG A 65 -10.28 -13.88 12.55
N GLY A 66 -10.98 -13.98 13.68
CA GLY A 66 -10.84 -15.08 14.63
C GLY A 66 -11.12 -16.42 13.99
#